data_AF-A0A833NC12-F1
#
_entry.id   AF-A0A833NC12-F1
#
_cell.length_a   1.000
_cell.length_b   1.000
_cell.length_c   1.000
_cell.angle_alpha   90.00
_cell.angle_beta   90.00
_cell.angle_gamma   90.00
#
_symmetry.space_group_name_H-M   'P 1'
#
loop_
_entity.id
_entity.type
_entity.pdbx_description
1 polymer ?
#
loop_
_entity_poly.entity_id
_entity_poly.type
_entity_poly.pdbx_seq_one_letter_code
_entity_poly.pdbx_strand_id
1 'polypeptide(L)'
;MRTVLKKILTAMRGGVNELGEAVVDGQGNRILEQELRDSEHELKQAKQELASLMAEAASLARQIRTEQDSATKREDDARKAIAAGQEDLAREVAERIVGHERRASELTQTRELLQQRIVGLKDRVQKAEKQLADYRRELQVVKTNERVLRTTAQIDTNINSQQSSLSTAKETLERIRERQAREEDRQTASATLEKELTGADLDEKLKAAGIDGEQDAVNDVLARLKGGNANP
;
A
#
# COMPACT_ATOMS: atom_id res chain seq x y z
N MET A 1 -2.78 -6.65 28.68
CA MET A 1 -3.08 -5.83 27.49
C MET A 1 -3.77 -6.62 26.34
N ARG A 2 -4.59 -7.66 26.59
CA ARG A 2 -5.19 -8.50 25.51
C ARG A 2 -6.46 -7.92 24.83
N THR A 3 -6.72 -6.62 24.99
CA THR A 3 -8.05 -6.04 24.71
C THR A 3 -8.10 -5.29 23.37
N VAL A 4 -6.97 -4.80 22.86
CA VAL A 4 -6.96 -3.92 21.67
C VAL A 4 -7.01 -4.73 20.38
N LEU A 5 -6.18 -5.79 20.27
CA LEU A 5 -6.16 -6.70 19.13
C LEU A 5 -7.51 -7.37 18.89
N LYS A 6 -8.16 -7.88 19.96
CA LYS A 6 -9.51 -8.44 19.88
C LYS A 6 -10.54 -7.39 19.45
N LYS A 7 -10.48 -6.16 19.96
CA LYS A 7 -11.43 -5.09 19.59
C LYS A 7 -11.30 -4.67 18.13
N ILE A 8 -10.08 -4.53 17.63
CA ILE A 8 -9.82 -4.20 16.22
C ILE A 8 -10.29 -5.34 15.31
N LEU A 9 -9.98 -6.59 15.66
CA LEU A 9 -10.39 -7.76 14.88
C LEU A 9 -11.90 -8.01 14.93
N THR A 10 -12.55 -7.78 16.06
CA THR A 10 -14.01 -7.85 16.16
C THR A 10 -14.69 -6.74 15.37
N ALA A 11 -14.14 -5.52 15.36
CA ALA A 11 -14.62 -4.44 14.51
C ALA A 11 -14.46 -4.74 13.02
N MET A 12 -13.39 -5.44 12.62
CA MET A 12 -13.18 -5.88 11.23
C MET A 12 -14.04 -7.09 10.83
N ARG A 13 -14.31 -8.03 11.75
CA ARG A 13 -15.09 -9.25 11.49
C ARG A 13 -16.60 -9.01 11.60
N GLY A 14 -17.01 -7.98 12.34
CA GLY A 14 -18.37 -7.48 12.40
C GLY A 14 -18.67 -6.55 11.23
N GLY A 15 -18.93 -7.11 10.05
CA GLY A 15 -19.46 -6.37 8.91
C GLY A 15 -20.87 -5.86 9.16
N VAL A 16 -21.01 -4.80 9.96
CA VAL A 16 -22.27 -4.09 10.17
C VAL A 16 -22.16 -2.70 9.57
N ASN A 17 -23.06 -2.46 8.62
CA ASN A 17 -23.12 -1.41 7.61
C ASN A 17 -23.13 0.07 8.08
N GLU A 18 -22.83 0.43 9.33
CA GLU A 18 -23.14 1.79 9.81
C GLU A 18 -22.12 2.47 10.74
N LEU A 19 -20.88 1.99 10.84
CA LEU A 19 -19.82 2.71 11.58
C LEU A 19 -18.54 2.88 10.76
N GLY A 20 -18.71 3.49 9.58
CA GLY A 20 -17.64 3.80 8.63
C GLY A 20 -16.74 4.99 8.98
N GLU A 21 -16.90 5.67 10.13
CA GLU A 21 -16.20 6.95 10.37
C GLU A 21 -15.38 7.06 11.66
N ALA A 22 -15.41 6.09 12.58
CA ALA A 22 -14.89 6.37 13.92
C ALA A 22 -13.44 5.91 14.23
N VAL A 23 -12.87 4.87 13.61
CA VAL A 23 -11.54 4.37 14.06
C VAL A 23 -10.72 3.69 12.95
N VAL A 24 -10.52 4.35 11.81
CA VAL A 24 -9.47 3.97 10.84
C VAL A 24 -8.47 5.12 10.70
N ASP A 25 -8.04 5.67 11.82
CA ASP A 25 -6.85 6.53 11.83
C ASP A 25 -5.63 5.63 11.62
N GLY A 26 -4.72 6.02 10.72
CA GLY A 26 -3.47 5.29 10.42
C GLY A 26 -2.59 4.96 11.64
N GLN A 27 -2.91 5.49 12.81
CA GLN A 27 -2.33 5.10 14.09
C GLN A 27 -2.70 3.66 14.52
N GLY A 28 -3.91 3.18 14.24
CA GLY A 28 -4.36 1.83 14.61
C GLY A 28 -3.58 0.72 13.90
N ASN A 29 -3.35 0.88 12.60
CA ASN A 29 -2.53 -0.04 11.81
C ASN A 29 -1.08 -0.05 12.27
N ARG A 30 -0.52 1.11 12.64
CA ARG A 30 0.84 1.22 13.17
C ARG A 30 1.00 0.54 14.53
N ILE A 31 0.02 0.67 15.42
CA ILE A 31 -0.01 -0.02 16.73
C ILE A 31 -0.10 -1.52 16.52
N LEU A 32 -1.00 -1.99 15.64
CA LEU A 32 -1.16 -3.41 15.33
C LEU A 32 0.12 -4.01 14.73
N GLU A 33 0.79 -3.30 13.83
CA GLU A 33 2.09 -3.70 13.29
C GLU A 33 3.15 -3.83 14.37
N GLN A 34 3.19 -2.90 15.33
CA GLN A 34 4.16 -2.96 16.42
C GLN A 34 3.88 -4.14 17.33
N GLU A 35 2.63 -4.34 17.73
CA GLU A 35 2.21 -5.48 18.56
C GLU A 35 2.54 -6.82 17.89
N LEU A 36 2.36 -6.92 16.56
CA LEU A 36 2.74 -8.11 15.80
C LEU A 36 4.26 -8.32 15.80
N ARG A 37 5.06 -7.28 15.60
CA ARG A 37 6.52 -7.36 15.69
C ARG A 37 6.99 -7.80 17.07
N ASP A 38 6.39 -7.24 18.12
CA ASP A 38 6.73 -7.57 19.51
C ASP A 38 6.36 -9.02 19.81
N SER A 39 5.18 -9.47 19.38
CA SER A 39 4.73 -10.86 19.52
C SER A 39 5.62 -11.85 18.75
N GLU A 40 6.13 -11.46 17.58
CA GLU A 40 7.09 -12.28 16.82
C GLU A 40 8.43 -12.41 17.52
N HIS A 41 8.88 -11.33 18.18
CA HIS A 41 10.08 -11.35 18.99
C HIS A 41 9.92 -12.30 20.18
N GLU A 42 8.82 -12.20 20.91
CA GLU A 42 8.48 -13.13 22.01
C GLU A 42 8.39 -14.57 21.52
N LEU A 43 7.76 -14.81 20.36
CA LEU A 43 7.68 -16.15 19.76
C LEU A 43 9.06 -16.69 19.40
N LYS A 44 9.98 -15.84 18.92
CA LYS A 44 11.36 -16.25 18.65
C LYS A 44 12.09 -16.66 19.92
N GLN A 45 11.91 -15.91 21.01
CA GLN A 45 12.48 -16.27 22.32
C GLN A 45 11.90 -17.60 22.83
N ALA A 46 10.57 -17.78 22.76
CA ALA A 46 9.92 -19.03 23.15
C ALA A 46 10.43 -20.25 22.36
N LYS A 47 10.74 -20.09 21.06
CA LYS A 47 11.36 -21.14 20.25
C LYS A 47 12.79 -21.46 20.69
N GLN A 48 13.57 -20.45 21.07
CA GLN A 48 14.92 -20.65 21.59
C GLN A 48 14.89 -21.39 22.92
N GLU A 49 13.98 -21.02 23.83
CA GLU A 49 13.75 -21.75 25.08
C GLU A 49 13.31 -23.19 24.85
N LEU A 50 12.38 -23.42 23.92
CA LEU A 50 11.98 -24.77 23.52
C LEU A 50 13.17 -25.60 23.02
N ALA A 51 14.03 -25.01 22.19
CA ALA A 51 15.24 -25.67 21.70
C ALA A 51 16.22 -26.01 22.85
N SER A 52 16.39 -25.11 23.81
CA SER A 52 17.22 -25.34 25.00
C SER A 52 16.67 -26.50 25.84
N LEU A 53 15.36 -26.56 26.09
CA LEU A 53 14.73 -27.67 26.81
C LEU A 53 14.88 -29.00 26.05
N MET A 54 14.75 -28.99 24.73
CA MET A 54 14.99 -30.16 23.89
C MET A 54 16.45 -30.65 23.98
N ALA A 55 17.41 -29.72 24.00
CA ALA A 55 18.82 -30.05 24.17
C ALA A 55 19.10 -30.66 25.55
N GLU A 56 18.47 -30.13 26.61
CA GLU A 56 18.54 -30.68 27.96
C GLU A 56 17.96 -32.09 28.03
N ALA A 57 16.79 -32.33 27.43
CA ALA A 57 16.19 -33.66 27.35
C ALA A 57 17.08 -34.67 26.60
N ALA A 58 17.74 -34.22 25.53
CA ALA A 58 18.71 -35.04 24.80
C ALA A 58 19.98 -35.32 25.64
N SER A 59 20.40 -34.37 26.47
CA SER A 59 21.50 -34.57 27.43
C SER A 59 21.15 -35.62 28.48
N LEU A 60 19.96 -35.53 29.07
CA LEU A 60 19.46 -36.54 30.01
C LEU A 60 19.38 -37.92 29.36
N ALA A 61 18.92 -38.01 28.10
CA ALA A 61 18.90 -39.28 27.37
C ALA A 61 20.30 -39.90 27.22
N ARG A 62 21.33 -39.10 26.95
CA ARG A 62 22.72 -39.58 26.89
C ARG A 62 23.21 -40.04 28.26
N GLN A 63 22.93 -39.29 29.33
CA GLN A 63 23.32 -39.67 30.69
C GLN A 63 22.67 -40.99 31.13
N ILE A 64 21.37 -41.16 30.87
CA ILE A 64 20.65 -42.42 31.12
C ILE A 64 21.35 -43.58 30.42
N ARG A 65 21.70 -43.41 29.14
CA ARG A 65 22.42 -44.44 28.38
C ARG A 65 23.78 -44.76 28.99
N THR A 66 24.54 -43.75 29.42
CA THR A 66 25.83 -43.96 30.09
C THR A 66 25.70 -44.75 31.40
N GLU A 67 24.68 -44.47 32.21
CA GLU A 67 24.41 -45.22 33.44
C GLU A 67 23.99 -46.66 33.13
N GLN A 68 23.14 -46.87 32.12
CA GLN A 68 22.73 -48.21 31.67
C GLN A 68 23.91 -49.02 31.12
N ASP A 69 24.73 -48.44 30.24
CA ASP A 69 25.93 -49.08 29.70
C ASP A 69 26.92 -49.45 30.84
N SER A 70 26.99 -48.61 31.89
CA SER A 70 27.82 -48.85 33.07
C SER A 70 27.30 -49.97 33.96
N ALA A 71 25.98 -50.15 34.04
CA ALA A 71 25.33 -51.28 34.71
C ALA A 71 25.62 -52.58 33.95
N THR A 72 25.36 -52.61 32.64
CA THR A 72 25.58 -53.80 31.78
C THR A 72 27.03 -54.27 31.81
N LYS A 73 28.02 -53.35 31.73
CA LYS A 73 29.44 -53.73 31.86
C LYS A 73 29.75 -54.41 33.18
N ARG A 74 29.15 -53.93 34.28
CA ARG A 74 29.33 -54.51 35.61
C ARG A 74 28.60 -55.83 35.76
N GLU A 75 27.48 -56.05 35.08
CA GLU A 75 26.82 -57.36 35.06
C GLU A 75 27.75 -58.44 34.49
N ASP A 76 28.49 -58.12 33.43
CA ASP A 76 29.48 -59.05 32.87
C ASP A 76 30.62 -59.33 33.85
N ASP A 77 31.07 -58.32 34.60
CA ASP A 77 32.09 -58.49 35.64
C ASP A 77 31.56 -59.30 36.83
N ALA A 78 30.32 -59.08 37.25
CA ALA A 78 29.65 -59.88 38.28
C ALA A 78 29.54 -61.36 37.88
N ARG A 79 29.15 -61.64 36.63
CA ARG A 79 29.09 -63.03 36.10
C ARG A 79 30.47 -63.71 36.16
N LYS A 80 31.54 -62.99 35.82
CA LYS A 80 32.92 -63.52 35.91
C LYS A 80 33.32 -63.78 37.37
N ALA A 81 32.99 -62.88 38.30
CA ALA A 81 33.28 -63.06 39.72
C ALA A 81 32.54 -64.27 40.30
N ILE A 82 31.27 -64.46 39.95
CA ILE A 82 30.47 -65.64 40.33
C ILE A 82 31.09 -66.92 39.76
N ALA A 83 31.44 -66.93 38.47
CA ALA A 83 32.08 -68.09 37.84
C ALA A 83 33.45 -68.45 38.46
N ALA A 84 34.15 -67.45 39.01
CA ALA A 84 35.40 -67.62 39.73
C ALA A 84 35.23 -67.97 41.23
N GLY A 85 33.98 -68.13 41.71
CA GLY A 85 33.68 -68.43 43.13
C GLY A 85 33.93 -67.26 44.09
N GLN A 86 34.08 -66.04 43.58
CA GLN A 86 34.34 -64.84 44.38
C GLN A 86 33.02 -64.16 44.77
N GLU A 87 32.25 -64.79 45.67
CA GLU A 87 30.91 -64.33 46.05
C GLU A 87 30.88 -62.92 46.67
N ASP A 88 31.86 -62.56 47.49
CA ASP A 88 31.93 -61.22 48.10
C ASP A 88 32.17 -60.13 47.05
N LEU A 89 33.04 -60.40 46.06
CA LEU A 89 33.28 -59.48 44.94
C LEU A 89 32.02 -59.36 44.07
N ALA A 90 31.34 -60.48 43.80
CA ALA A 90 30.08 -60.47 43.06
C ALA A 90 29.01 -59.64 43.76
N ARG A 91 28.92 -59.72 45.10
CA ARG A 91 28.01 -58.89 45.91
C ARG A 91 28.34 -57.40 45.80
N GLU A 92 29.61 -57.01 45.91
CA GLU A 92 30.02 -55.60 45.75
C GLU A 92 29.68 -55.06 44.35
N VAL A 93 29.92 -55.86 43.30
CA VAL A 93 29.58 -55.46 41.93
C VAL A 93 28.07 -55.33 41.76
N ALA A 94 27.27 -56.22 42.36
CA ALA A 94 25.81 -56.14 42.35
C ALA A 94 25.31 -54.85 43.03
N GLU A 95 25.87 -54.46 44.17
CA GLU A 95 25.53 -53.20 44.83
C GLU A 95 25.82 -51.98 43.93
N ARG A 96 26.94 -52.00 43.20
CA ARG A 96 27.29 -50.95 42.23
C ARG A 96 26.30 -50.92 41.06
N ILE A 97 25.85 -52.07 40.55
CA ILE A 97 24.83 -52.17 39.49
C ILE A 97 23.54 -51.49 39.96
N VAL A 98 23.04 -51.85 41.15
CA VAL A 98 21.84 -51.23 41.74
C VAL A 98 21.99 -49.71 41.84
N GLY A 99 23.19 -49.21 42.19
CA GLY A 99 23.49 -47.78 42.20
C GLY A 99 23.40 -47.10 40.82
N HIS A 100 23.84 -47.78 39.76
CA HIS A 100 23.70 -47.29 38.38
C HIS A 100 22.23 -47.33 37.91
N GLU A 101 21.52 -48.42 38.18
CA GLU A 101 20.10 -48.58 37.82
C GLU A 101 19.21 -47.53 38.51
N ARG A 102 19.47 -47.27 39.80
CA ARG A 102 18.76 -46.22 40.55
C ARG A 102 18.97 -44.84 39.91
N ARG A 103 20.21 -44.49 39.57
CA ARG A 103 20.52 -43.21 38.88
C ARG A 103 19.86 -43.13 37.51
N ALA A 104 19.89 -44.21 36.73
CA ALA A 104 19.22 -44.27 35.43
C ALA A 104 17.70 -44.05 35.57
N SER A 105 17.09 -44.63 36.61
CA SER A 105 15.67 -44.44 36.92
C SER A 105 15.34 -43.00 37.31
N GLU A 106 16.12 -42.39 38.22
CA GLU A 106 15.95 -40.98 38.65
C GLU A 106 16.08 -40.00 37.45
N LEU A 107 17.08 -40.22 36.59
CA LEU A 107 17.26 -39.43 35.36
C LEU A 107 16.12 -39.64 34.37
N THR A 108 15.60 -40.86 34.26
CA THR A 108 14.46 -41.19 33.37
C THR A 108 13.20 -40.44 33.80
N GLN A 109 12.86 -40.45 35.09
CA GLN A 109 11.73 -39.70 35.63
C GLN A 109 11.86 -38.20 35.35
N THR A 110 13.07 -37.65 35.53
CA THR A 110 13.36 -36.25 35.23
C THR A 110 13.16 -35.94 33.74
N ARG A 111 13.66 -36.81 32.85
CA ARG A 111 13.50 -36.67 31.40
C ARG A 111 12.04 -36.72 30.98
N GLU A 112 11.25 -37.63 31.55
CA GLU A 112 9.82 -37.77 31.24
C GLU A 112 9.03 -36.51 31.61
N LEU A 113 9.26 -35.96 32.80
CA LEU A 113 8.65 -34.69 33.21
C LEU A 113 9.03 -33.55 32.26
N LEU A 114 10.30 -33.48 31.85
CA LEU A 114 10.75 -32.47 30.90
C LEU A 114 10.12 -32.67 29.51
N GLN A 115 9.98 -33.91 29.04
CA GLN A 115 9.35 -34.22 27.76
C GLN A 115 7.87 -33.81 27.72
N GLN A 116 7.13 -34.01 28.80
CA GLN A 116 5.74 -33.53 28.89
C GLN A 116 5.66 -32.00 28.74
N ARG A 117 6.58 -31.26 29.36
CA ARG A 117 6.67 -29.80 29.24
C ARG A 117 7.04 -29.37 27.82
N ILE A 118 7.98 -30.06 27.18
CA ILE A 118 8.38 -29.82 25.78
C ILE A 118 7.19 -29.99 24.83
N VAL A 119 6.40 -31.06 24.98
CA VAL A 119 5.22 -31.31 24.14
C VAL A 119 4.21 -30.17 24.30
N GLY A 120 3.91 -29.77 25.53
CA GLY A 120 2.98 -28.67 25.80
C GLY A 120 3.47 -27.33 25.25
N LEU A 121 4.77 -27.03 25.39
CA LEU A 121 5.35 -25.80 24.87
C LEU A 121 5.37 -25.79 23.34
N LYS A 122 5.70 -26.92 22.70
CA LYS A 122 5.68 -27.07 21.24
C LYS A 122 4.30 -26.78 20.66
N ASP A 123 3.23 -27.34 21.24
CA ASP A 123 1.85 -27.08 20.80
C ASP A 123 1.50 -25.59 20.92
N ARG A 124 1.88 -24.94 22.04
CA ARG A 124 1.65 -23.49 22.23
C ARG A 124 2.41 -22.64 21.21
N VAL A 125 3.69 -22.97 20.95
CA VAL A 125 4.52 -22.28 19.95
C VAL A 125 3.89 -22.41 18.55
N GLN A 126 3.45 -23.61 18.17
CA GLN A 126 2.81 -23.84 16.86
C GLN A 126 1.49 -23.08 16.72
N LYS A 127 0.68 -23.04 17.78
CA LYS A 127 -0.56 -22.26 17.80
C LYS A 127 -0.29 -20.76 17.67
N ALA A 128 0.70 -20.25 18.40
CA ALA A 128 1.10 -18.84 18.33
C ALA A 128 1.66 -18.47 16.95
N GLU A 129 2.49 -19.32 16.34
CA GLU A 129 2.97 -19.17 14.97
C GLU A 129 1.82 -19.02 13.97
N LYS A 130 0.85 -19.93 14.03
CA LYS A 130 -0.29 -19.92 13.11
C LYS A 130 -1.13 -18.64 13.30
N GLN A 131 -1.42 -18.27 14.55
CA GLN A 131 -2.19 -17.06 14.85
C GLN A 131 -1.49 -15.80 14.36
N LEU A 132 -0.17 -15.68 14.55
CA LEU A 132 0.60 -14.53 14.05
C LEU A 132 0.63 -14.48 12.52
N ALA A 133 0.71 -15.63 11.85
CA ALA A 133 0.63 -15.69 10.40
C ALA A 133 -0.75 -15.24 9.88
N ASP A 134 -1.83 -15.65 10.55
CA ASP A 134 -3.19 -15.25 10.22
C ASP A 134 -3.37 -13.73 10.41
N TYR A 135 -2.93 -13.17 11.55
CA TYR A 135 -3.01 -11.72 11.81
C TYR A 135 -2.19 -10.88 10.83
N ARG A 136 -0.99 -11.34 10.42
CA ARG A 136 -0.22 -10.67 9.36
C ARG A 136 -0.99 -10.63 8.04
N ARG A 137 -1.66 -11.72 7.67
CA ARG A 137 -2.45 -11.79 6.44
C ARG A 137 -3.64 -10.84 6.52
N GLU A 138 -4.35 -10.82 7.63
CA GLU A 138 -5.47 -9.91 7.87
C GLU A 138 -5.02 -8.44 7.79
N LEU A 139 -3.91 -8.08 8.45
CA LEU A 139 -3.32 -6.75 8.37
C LEU A 139 -2.96 -6.37 6.92
N GLN A 140 -2.40 -7.31 6.13
CA GLN A 140 -2.06 -7.05 4.74
C GLN A 140 -3.32 -6.75 3.89
N VAL A 141 -4.42 -7.46 4.12
CA VAL A 141 -5.71 -7.16 3.47
C VAL A 141 -6.21 -5.77 3.85
N VAL A 142 -6.18 -5.42 5.14
CA VAL A 142 -6.60 -4.10 5.64
C VAL A 142 -5.77 -2.98 4.99
N LYS A 143 -4.44 -3.11 4.96
CA LYS A 143 -3.55 -2.12 4.33
C LYS A 143 -3.74 -2.01 2.82
N THR A 144 -4.21 -3.08 2.17
CA THR A 144 -4.53 -3.07 0.74
C THR A 144 -5.83 -2.33 0.51
N ASN A 145 -6.87 -2.61 1.31
CA ASN A 145 -8.15 -1.91 1.26
C ASN A 145 -7.99 -0.41 1.58
N GLU A 146 -7.20 -0.05 2.59
CA GLU A 146 -6.88 1.35 2.92
C GLU A 146 -6.20 2.06 1.74
N ARG A 147 -5.26 1.38 1.06
CA ARG A 147 -4.61 1.91 -0.14
C ARG A 147 -5.59 2.12 -1.29
N VAL A 148 -6.47 1.14 -1.54
CA VAL A 148 -7.52 1.27 -2.57
C VAL A 148 -8.43 2.46 -2.27
N LEU A 149 -8.94 2.58 -1.04
CA LEU A 149 -9.80 3.70 -0.63
C LEU A 149 -9.10 5.05 -0.76
N ARG A 150 -7.83 5.14 -0.33
CA ARG A 150 -7.02 6.36 -0.48
C ARG A 150 -6.81 6.72 -1.95
N THR A 151 -6.51 5.74 -2.80
CA THR A 151 -6.35 5.96 -4.25
C THR A 151 -7.67 6.37 -4.91
N THR A 152 -8.79 5.75 -4.56
CA THR A 152 -10.13 6.15 -5.04
C THR A 152 -10.44 7.59 -4.64
N ALA A 153 -10.25 7.96 -3.36
CA ALA A 153 -10.46 9.33 -2.90
C ALA A 153 -9.53 10.34 -3.60
N GLN A 154 -8.27 9.98 -3.87
CA GLN A 154 -7.35 10.80 -4.67
C GLN A 154 -7.83 10.95 -6.12
N ILE A 155 -8.37 9.90 -6.73
CA ILE A 155 -8.94 9.97 -8.07
C ILE A 155 -10.18 10.86 -8.07
N ASP A 156 -11.11 10.69 -7.13
CA ASP A 156 -12.34 11.49 -7.05
C ASP A 156 -12.05 12.97 -6.82
N THR A 157 -11.09 13.29 -5.93
CA THR A 157 -10.61 14.66 -5.72
C THR A 157 -9.89 15.23 -6.95
N ASN A 158 -9.13 14.41 -7.69
CA ASN A 158 -8.48 14.81 -8.94
C ASN A 158 -9.44 14.96 -10.13
N ILE A 159 -10.50 14.16 -10.21
CA ILE A 159 -11.57 14.30 -11.22
C ILE A 159 -12.39 15.56 -10.92
N ASN A 160 -12.74 15.80 -9.65
CA ASN A 160 -13.42 17.03 -9.24
C ASN A 160 -12.55 18.28 -9.45
N SER A 161 -11.22 18.19 -9.34
CA SER A 161 -10.30 19.30 -9.63
C SER A 161 -9.99 19.48 -11.13
N GLN A 162 -10.17 18.44 -11.96
CA GLN A 162 -10.11 18.54 -13.43
C GLN A 162 -11.40 19.09 -14.07
N GLN A 163 -12.53 19.09 -13.36
CA GLN A 163 -13.73 19.78 -13.80
C GLN A 163 -13.52 21.30 -13.91
N SER A 164 -12.66 21.87 -13.05
CA SER A 164 -12.20 23.26 -13.15
C SER A 164 -11.36 23.53 -14.40
N SER A 165 -10.44 22.66 -14.80
CA SER A 165 -9.60 22.89 -15.99
C SER A 165 -10.37 22.70 -17.30
N LEU A 166 -11.35 21.80 -17.35
CA LEU A 166 -12.28 21.68 -18.49
C LEU A 166 -13.27 22.84 -18.56
N SER A 167 -13.76 23.34 -17.43
CA SER A 167 -14.59 24.56 -17.38
C SER A 167 -13.79 25.78 -17.82
N THR A 168 -12.57 25.97 -17.32
CA THR A 168 -11.69 27.07 -17.73
C THR A 168 -11.25 26.93 -19.18
N ALA A 169 -11.03 25.72 -19.69
CA ALA A 169 -10.73 25.50 -21.11
C ALA A 169 -11.93 25.80 -22.00
N LYS A 170 -13.15 25.40 -21.62
CA LYS A 170 -14.38 25.78 -22.34
C LYS A 170 -14.61 27.28 -22.32
N GLU A 171 -14.49 27.92 -21.16
CA GLU A 171 -14.64 29.38 -21.00
C GLU A 171 -13.54 30.14 -21.76
N THR A 172 -12.32 29.62 -21.83
CA THR A 172 -11.24 30.19 -22.66
C THR A 172 -11.53 30.01 -24.15
N LEU A 173 -12.08 28.87 -24.56
CA LEU A 173 -12.44 28.60 -25.96
C LEU A 173 -13.63 29.47 -26.41
N GLU A 174 -14.62 29.70 -25.55
CA GLU A 174 -15.71 30.65 -25.77
C GLU A 174 -15.19 32.09 -25.91
N ARG A 175 -14.27 32.50 -25.02
CA ARG A 175 -13.62 33.83 -25.10
C ARG A 175 -12.79 34.02 -26.37
N ILE A 176 -12.10 32.98 -26.82
CA ILE A 176 -11.34 33.01 -28.07
C ILE A 176 -12.29 33.13 -29.27
N ARG A 177 -13.40 32.37 -29.28
CA ARG A 177 -14.42 32.47 -30.34
C ARG A 177 -15.08 33.84 -30.37
N GLU A 178 -15.48 34.40 -29.23
CA GLU A 178 -16.03 35.75 -29.15
C GLU A 178 -15.03 36.82 -29.61
N ARG A 179 -13.74 36.64 -29.29
CA ARG A 179 -12.70 37.56 -29.74
C ARG A 179 -12.50 37.48 -31.26
N GLN A 180 -12.56 36.28 -31.83
CA GLN A 180 -12.48 36.08 -33.28
C GLN A 180 -13.67 36.71 -34.00
N ALA A 181 -14.89 36.47 -33.52
CA ALA A 181 -16.11 37.09 -34.07
C ALA A 181 -16.04 38.63 -34.00
N ARG A 182 -15.61 39.18 -32.86
CA ARG A 182 -15.42 40.64 -32.72
C ARG A 182 -14.37 41.21 -33.68
N GLU A 183 -13.32 40.46 -33.97
CA GLU A 183 -12.28 40.90 -34.90
C GLU A 183 -12.74 40.81 -36.37
N GLU A 184 -13.55 39.81 -36.72
CA GLU A 184 -14.22 39.71 -38.02
C GLU A 184 -15.25 40.82 -38.23
N ASP A 185 -16.07 41.11 -37.21
CA ASP A 185 -17.01 42.23 -37.22
C ASP A 185 -16.27 43.56 -37.37
N ARG A 186 -15.14 43.71 -36.67
CA ARG A 186 -14.29 44.90 -36.77
C ARG A 186 -13.65 45.00 -38.16
N GLN A 187 -13.14 43.93 -38.75
CA GLN A 187 -12.61 43.95 -40.11
C GLN A 187 -13.69 44.29 -41.12
N THR A 188 -14.89 43.73 -40.97
CA THR A 188 -16.04 44.06 -41.81
C THR A 188 -16.43 45.52 -41.67
N ALA A 189 -16.52 46.03 -40.44
CA ALA A 189 -16.81 47.43 -40.14
C ALA A 189 -15.71 48.35 -40.68
N SER A 190 -14.44 47.98 -40.57
CA SER A 190 -13.31 48.72 -41.15
C SER A 190 -13.35 48.71 -42.67
N ALA A 191 -13.69 47.60 -43.32
CA ALA A 191 -13.85 47.54 -44.77
C ALA A 191 -15.04 48.39 -45.26
N THR A 192 -16.14 48.42 -44.51
CA THR A 192 -17.28 49.32 -44.78
C THR A 192 -16.89 50.78 -44.56
N LEU A 193 -16.20 51.09 -43.46
CA LEU A 193 -15.74 52.44 -43.16
C LEU A 193 -14.70 52.93 -44.18
N GLU A 194 -13.81 52.04 -44.65
CA GLU A 194 -12.83 52.36 -45.68
C GLU A 194 -13.52 52.58 -47.03
N LYS A 195 -14.56 51.82 -47.38
CA LYS A 195 -15.43 52.13 -48.53
C LYS A 195 -16.12 53.49 -48.39
N GLU A 196 -16.59 53.85 -47.20
CA GLU A 196 -17.22 55.15 -46.94
C GLU A 196 -16.20 56.32 -46.97
N LEU A 197 -14.98 56.11 -46.45
CA LEU A 197 -13.95 57.14 -46.34
C LEU A 197 -13.11 57.34 -47.61
N THR A 198 -12.94 56.31 -48.43
CA THR A 198 -12.20 56.40 -49.71
C THR A 198 -13.04 56.99 -50.85
N GLY A 199 -14.33 57.26 -50.61
CA GLY A 199 -15.18 58.02 -51.53
C GLY A 199 -15.64 57.27 -52.79
N ALA A 200 -15.51 55.93 -52.84
CA ALA A 200 -15.91 55.12 -53.98
C ALA A 200 -17.43 55.15 -54.29
N ASP A 201 -18.24 55.63 -53.34
CA ASP A 201 -19.70 55.78 -53.49
C ASP A 201 -20.07 56.96 -54.41
N LEU A 202 -19.18 57.93 -54.63
CA LEU A 202 -19.46 59.06 -55.53
C LEU A 202 -19.35 58.65 -57.02
N ASP A 203 -18.33 57.87 -57.39
CA ASP A 203 -18.12 57.41 -58.77
C ASP A 203 -19.18 56.37 -59.20
N GLU A 204 -19.62 55.52 -58.27
CA GLU A 204 -20.67 54.53 -58.55
C GLU A 204 -22.07 55.20 -58.66
N LYS A 205 -22.34 56.24 -57.85
CA LYS A 205 -23.56 57.07 -57.97
C LYS A 205 -23.56 57.97 -59.20
N LEU A 206 -22.41 58.51 -59.62
CA LEU A 206 -22.29 59.33 -60.84
C LEU A 206 -22.52 58.49 -62.11
N LYS A 207 -21.99 57.26 -62.16
CA LYS A 207 -22.29 56.31 -63.25
C LYS A 207 -23.75 55.85 -63.26
N ALA A 208 -24.33 55.56 -62.10
CA ALA A 208 -25.74 55.14 -62.01
C ALA A 208 -26.72 56.28 -62.36
N ALA A 209 -26.32 57.54 -62.16
CA ALA A 209 -27.09 58.73 -62.55
C ALA A 209 -26.84 59.16 -64.02
N GLY A 210 -25.97 58.47 -64.76
CA GLY A 210 -25.66 58.77 -66.17
C GLY A 210 -24.83 60.04 -66.37
N ILE A 211 -24.08 60.49 -65.36
CA ILE A 211 -23.25 61.69 -65.43
C ILE A 211 -21.80 61.26 -65.68
N ASP A 212 -21.40 61.21 -66.95
CA ASP A 212 -20.00 61.06 -67.36
C ASP A 212 -19.29 62.41 -67.28
N GLY A 213 -18.47 62.58 -66.25
CA GLY A 213 -17.79 63.82 -65.86
C GLY A 213 -16.71 64.36 -66.81
N GLU A 214 -16.68 63.98 -68.09
CA GLU A 214 -15.65 64.45 -69.03
C GLU A 214 -16.15 64.93 -70.41
N GLN A 215 -17.46 64.89 -70.71
CA GLN A 215 -17.99 65.42 -71.99
C GLN A 215 -18.81 66.72 -71.88
N ASP A 216 -19.48 66.99 -70.75
CA ASP A 216 -20.26 68.24 -70.57
C ASP A 216 -19.41 69.44 -70.13
N ALA A 217 -18.28 69.22 -69.45
CA ALA A 217 -17.35 70.28 -69.07
C ALA A 217 -16.63 70.94 -70.27
N VAL A 218 -16.46 70.22 -71.38
CA VAL A 218 -15.80 70.74 -72.59
C VAL A 218 -16.75 71.66 -73.38
N ASN A 219 -18.05 71.36 -73.41
CA ASN A 219 -19.06 72.18 -74.08
C ASN A 219 -19.38 73.48 -73.31
N ASP A 220 -19.42 73.43 -71.98
CA ASP A 220 -19.62 74.62 -71.15
C ASP A 220 -18.43 75.59 -71.18
N VAL A 221 -17.19 75.07 -71.29
CA VAL A 221 -15.98 75.90 -71.46
C VAL A 221 -15.93 76.51 -72.86
N LEU A 222 -16.34 75.79 -73.91
CA LEU A 222 -16.46 76.32 -75.28
C LEU A 222 -17.55 77.38 -75.43
N ALA A 223 -18.67 77.26 -74.72
CA ALA A 223 -19.73 78.27 -74.67
C ALA A 223 -19.27 79.54 -73.94
N ARG A 224 -18.54 79.39 -72.82
CA ARG A 224 -17.96 80.53 -72.08
C ARG A 224 -16.90 81.29 -72.88
N LEU A 225 -16.10 80.60 -73.69
CA LEU A 225 -15.10 81.21 -74.57
C LEU A 225 -15.70 81.88 -75.81
N LYS A 226 -16.89 81.47 -76.27
CA LYS A 226 -17.59 82.11 -77.40
C LYS A 226 -18.52 83.26 -76.99
N GLY A 227 -18.96 83.33 -75.73
CA GLY A 227 -19.87 84.37 -75.23
C GLY A 227 -19.19 85.55 -74.51
N GLY A 228 -17.88 85.50 -74.27
CA GLY A 228 -17.13 86.53 -73.55
C GLY A 228 -16.47 87.59 -74.45
N ASN A 229 -17.24 88.24 -75.33
CA ASN A 229 -16.82 89.50 -75.96
C ASN A 229 -18.02 90.35 -76.41
N ALA A 230 -18.75 90.94 -75.46
CA ALA A 230 -19.56 92.14 -75.67
C ALA A 230 -19.90 92.77 -74.31
N ASN A 231 -19.13 93.81 -73.99
CA ASN A 231 -19.20 94.67 -72.82
C ASN A 231 -20.51 95.48 -72.78
N PRO A 232 -20.75 96.24 -71.69
CA PRO A 232 -20.26 97.62 -71.68
C PRO A 232 -19.11 97.89 -70.73
#